data_AF-A0A963ZBA3-F1
#
_entry.id   AF-A0A963ZBA3-F1
#
_cell.length_a   1.000
_cell.length_b   1.000
_cell.length_c   1.000
_cell.angle_alpha   90.00
_cell.angle_beta   90.00
_cell.angle_gamma   90.00
#
_symmetry.space_group_name_H-M   'P 1'
#
loop_
_entity.id
_entity.type
_entity.pdbx_description
1 polymer ?
#
loop_
_entity_poly.entity_id
_entity_poly.type
_entity_poly.pdbx_seq_one_letter_code
_entity_poly.pdbx_strand_id
1 'polypeptide(L)'
;MKAFYNWSDKDWVKLLESNVEIIRKEAISLMNEPKGNWLKVHPDYVEGNIPWRTFEMVFFGMKIKDNLIHCNATAELLSQIPDLITADFSLLPPHTHIKPHKGYSKMIVRNHLPLIVPAGDLGIRVDDQVVKWEEGKLISFNDSLEHEAWNKTDHYRLVMMVDVASPEFEYSAQQICKYKIENMDDPFLLSIASKEKWMEYFRKGEVCLGEIT
;
A
#
# COMPACT_ATOMS: atom_id res chain seq x y z
N MET A 1 15.76 13.84 -7.26
CA MET A 1 14.71 13.61 -6.24
C MET A 1 15.23 12.59 -5.25
N LYS A 2 14.83 12.66 -3.99
CA LYS A 2 15.34 11.75 -2.96
C LYS A 2 14.72 10.35 -3.13
N ALA A 3 15.53 9.29 -3.10
CA ALA A 3 15.03 7.91 -3.18
C ALA A 3 14.33 7.48 -1.89
N PHE A 4 14.98 7.69 -0.74
CA PHE A 4 14.47 7.32 0.58
C PHE A 4 14.34 8.52 1.52
N TYR A 5 13.32 8.54 2.35
CA TYR A 5 13.11 9.55 3.39
C TYR A 5 13.44 8.98 4.77
N ASN A 6 14.07 9.78 5.63
CA ASN A 6 14.23 9.42 7.04
C ASN A 6 13.09 10.08 7.81
N TRP A 7 12.03 9.34 8.07
CA TRP A 7 10.80 9.80 8.74
C TRP A 7 10.56 9.09 10.07
N SER A 8 11.59 8.44 10.62
CA SER A 8 11.54 7.73 11.91
C SER A 8 11.13 8.63 13.09
N ASP A 9 11.27 9.95 12.95
CA ASP A 9 10.89 10.94 13.94
C ASP A 9 9.43 11.37 13.88
N LYS A 10 8.71 11.10 12.78
CA LYS A 10 7.30 11.47 12.62
C LYS A 10 6.40 10.71 13.61
N ASP A 11 5.49 11.42 14.24
CA ASP A 11 4.61 10.85 15.27
C ASP A 11 3.75 9.70 14.73
N TRP A 12 3.20 9.84 13.53
CA TRP A 12 2.41 8.77 12.91
C TRP A 12 3.26 7.53 12.54
N VAL A 13 4.55 7.71 12.22
CA VAL A 13 5.47 6.58 11.97
C VAL A 13 5.70 5.84 13.29
N LYS A 14 6.03 6.57 14.37
CA LYS A 14 6.17 5.98 15.72
C LYS A 14 4.89 5.30 16.19
N LEU A 15 3.73 5.88 15.90
CA LEU A 15 2.42 5.28 16.19
C LEU A 15 2.30 3.90 15.53
N LEU A 16 2.62 3.79 14.24
CA LEU A 16 2.56 2.51 13.53
C LEU A 16 3.60 1.51 14.03
N GLU A 17 4.86 1.93 14.21
CA GLU A 17 5.93 1.03 14.70
C GLU A 17 5.65 0.51 16.12
N SER A 18 5.16 1.37 17.02
CA SER A 18 4.82 0.97 18.40
C SER A 18 3.60 0.05 18.50
N ASN A 19 2.77 0.00 17.44
CA ASN A 19 1.59 -0.86 17.36
C ASN A 19 1.74 -1.97 16.30
N VAL A 20 2.97 -2.26 15.84
CA VAL A 20 3.22 -3.25 14.78
C VAL A 20 2.63 -4.63 15.12
N GLU A 21 2.69 -5.06 16.38
CA GLU A 21 2.14 -6.37 16.79
C GLU A 21 0.62 -6.45 16.61
N ILE A 22 -0.09 -5.36 16.87
CA ILE A 22 -1.55 -5.28 16.71
C ILE A 22 -1.91 -5.41 15.23
N ILE A 23 -1.22 -4.61 14.39
CA ILE A 23 -1.39 -4.62 12.93
C ILE A 23 -1.06 -6.00 12.36
N ARG A 24 0.09 -6.57 12.76
CA ARG A 24 0.54 -7.90 12.33
C ARG A 24 -0.47 -8.97 12.69
N LYS A 25 -1.06 -8.93 13.88
CA LYS A 25 -2.06 -9.91 14.32
C LYS A 25 -3.32 -9.89 13.44
N GLU A 26 -3.84 -8.71 13.10
CA GLU A 26 -4.98 -8.58 12.18
C GLU A 26 -4.62 -9.08 10.78
N ALA A 27 -3.45 -8.71 10.26
CA ALA A 27 -2.99 -9.13 8.94
C ALA A 27 -2.76 -10.66 8.84
N ILE A 28 -2.16 -11.29 9.86
CA ILE A 28 -1.99 -12.76 9.94
C ILE A 28 -3.35 -13.47 10.01
N SER A 29 -4.30 -12.92 10.78
CA SER A 29 -5.66 -13.46 10.86
C SER A 29 -6.31 -13.53 9.48
N LEU A 30 -6.19 -12.45 8.69
CA LEU A 30 -6.66 -12.40 7.30
C LEU A 30 -5.95 -13.37 6.36
N MET A 31 -4.67 -13.67 6.60
CA MET A 31 -3.93 -14.66 5.80
C MET A 31 -4.40 -16.09 6.06
N ASN A 32 -4.64 -16.43 7.34
CA ASN A 32 -5.01 -17.79 7.76
C ASN A 32 -6.47 -18.11 7.43
N GLU A 33 -7.36 -17.15 7.65
CA GLU A 33 -8.78 -17.23 7.30
C GLU A 33 -9.11 -16.07 6.36
N PRO A 34 -8.94 -16.26 5.03
CA PRO A 34 -9.22 -15.21 4.05
C PRO A 34 -10.64 -14.67 4.20
N LYS A 35 -10.74 -13.47 4.77
CA LYS A 35 -11.94 -12.64 4.93
C LYS A 35 -11.72 -11.33 4.18
N GLY A 36 -12.81 -10.64 3.87
CA GLY A 36 -12.78 -9.44 3.03
C GLY A 36 -12.22 -9.71 1.64
N ASN A 37 -11.75 -8.65 1.00
CA ASN A 37 -11.38 -8.64 -0.41
C ASN A 37 -9.88 -8.50 -0.58
N TRP A 38 -9.23 -9.59 -0.98
CA TRP A 38 -7.85 -9.60 -1.46
C TRP A 38 -7.83 -9.43 -2.98
N LEU A 39 -7.35 -8.30 -3.45
CA LEU A 39 -7.19 -8.03 -4.87
C LEU A 39 -5.96 -8.77 -5.38
N LYS A 40 -6.10 -9.48 -6.51
CA LYS A 40 -4.96 -10.09 -7.20
C LYS A 40 -4.27 -9.00 -8.00
N VAL A 41 -3.06 -8.69 -7.61
CA VAL A 41 -2.19 -7.76 -8.31
C VAL A 41 -1.25 -8.60 -9.18
N HIS A 42 -1.72 -8.97 -10.37
CA HIS A 42 -0.89 -9.54 -11.42
C HIS A 42 -0.82 -8.57 -12.59
N PRO A 43 -0.13 -7.44 -12.44
CA PRO A 43 0.20 -6.66 -13.60
C PRO A 43 1.19 -7.45 -14.46
N ASP A 44 1.29 -7.09 -15.74
CA ASP A 44 2.22 -7.70 -16.71
C ASP A 44 3.70 -7.63 -16.25
N TYR A 45 3.99 -6.84 -15.21
CA TYR A 45 5.30 -6.65 -14.62
C TYR A 45 5.56 -7.50 -13.35
N VAL A 46 4.77 -8.51 -13.03
CA VAL A 46 5.06 -9.45 -11.92
C VAL A 46 5.38 -10.85 -12.43
N GLU A 47 6.54 -11.38 -12.05
CA GLU A 47 6.96 -12.76 -12.32
C GLU A 47 6.80 -13.61 -11.07
N GLY A 48 6.06 -14.71 -11.18
CA GLY A 48 5.84 -15.67 -10.10
C GLY A 48 4.67 -16.60 -10.40
N ASN A 49 4.63 -17.75 -9.72
CA ASN A 49 3.57 -18.75 -9.92
C ASN A 49 2.30 -18.45 -9.13
N ILE A 50 2.39 -17.59 -8.10
CA ILE A 50 1.29 -17.23 -7.21
C ILE A 50 1.05 -15.72 -7.32
N PRO A 51 -0.21 -15.25 -7.31
CA PRO A 51 -0.51 -13.83 -7.26
C PRO A 51 0.08 -13.12 -6.06
N TRP A 52 0.77 -12.02 -6.35
CA TRP A 52 0.82 -10.90 -5.41
C TRP A 52 -0.61 -10.45 -5.12
N ARG A 53 -0.93 -10.25 -3.85
CA ARG A 53 -2.24 -9.81 -3.40
C ARG A 53 -2.13 -8.59 -2.50
N THR A 54 -3.09 -7.67 -2.63
CA THR A 54 -3.26 -6.55 -1.71
C THR A 54 -4.63 -6.59 -1.03
N PHE A 55 -4.68 -6.09 0.21
CA PHE A 55 -5.90 -5.93 0.98
C PHE A 55 -6.10 -4.45 1.29
N GLU A 56 -6.87 -3.76 0.45
CA GLU A 56 -7.06 -2.32 0.51
C GLU A 56 -7.95 -1.92 1.69
N MET A 57 -7.47 -1.04 2.55
CA MET A 57 -8.24 -0.48 3.68
C MET A 57 -8.65 0.97 3.41
N VAL A 58 -7.74 1.74 2.81
CA VAL A 58 -7.98 3.10 2.32
C VAL A 58 -7.46 3.18 0.89
N PHE A 59 -8.26 3.70 -0.02
CA PHE A 59 -7.87 3.88 -1.43
C PHE A 59 -8.33 5.23 -1.94
N PHE A 60 -7.42 6.03 -2.50
CA PHE A 60 -7.68 7.44 -2.87
C PHE A 60 -8.40 8.24 -1.76
N GLY A 61 -7.96 8.07 -0.51
CA GLY A 61 -8.52 8.72 0.67
C GLY A 61 -9.90 8.21 1.09
N MET A 62 -10.47 7.23 0.37
CA MET A 62 -11.76 6.62 0.69
C MET A 62 -11.57 5.36 1.53
N LYS A 63 -12.47 5.16 2.50
CA LYS A 63 -12.51 3.97 3.33
C LYS A 63 -13.11 2.78 2.57
N ILE A 64 -12.40 1.66 2.51
CA ILE A 64 -12.94 0.40 1.99
C ILE A 64 -13.66 -0.34 3.12
N LYS A 65 -14.97 -0.09 3.28
CA LYS A 65 -15.73 -0.55 4.45
C LYS A 65 -15.67 -2.07 4.65
N ASP A 66 -15.85 -2.82 3.56
CA ASP A 66 -15.87 -4.29 3.58
C ASP A 66 -14.56 -4.91 4.09
N ASN A 67 -13.44 -4.18 3.95
CA ASN A 67 -12.13 -4.62 4.41
C ASN A 67 -11.83 -4.11 5.82
N LEU A 68 -12.18 -2.86 6.13
CA LEU A 68 -11.93 -2.25 7.44
C LEU A 68 -12.65 -2.96 8.59
N ILE A 69 -13.82 -3.56 8.35
CA ILE A 69 -14.55 -4.33 9.39
C ILE A 69 -13.72 -5.51 9.96
N HIS A 70 -12.70 -5.96 9.22
CA HIS A 70 -11.81 -7.04 9.64
C HIS A 70 -10.51 -6.54 10.31
N CYS A 71 -10.27 -5.23 10.31
CA CYS A 71 -9.04 -4.62 10.80
C CYS A 71 -9.34 -3.40 11.69
N ASN A 72 -10.21 -3.55 12.69
CA ASN A 72 -10.70 -2.42 13.49
C ASN A 72 -9.59 -1.67 14.22
N ALA A 73 -8.60 -2.38 14.76
CA ALA A 73 -7.49 -1.74 15.47
C ALA A 73 -6.56 -1.00 14.49
N THR A 74 -6.25 -1.63 13.35
CA THR A 74 -5.49 -0.97 12.28
C THR A 74 -6.24 0.25 11.74
N ALA A 75 -7.57 0.17 11.57
CA ALA A 75 -8.41 1.28 11.12
C ALA A 75 -8.34 2.50 12.04
N GLU A 76 -8.32 2.28 13.36
CA GLU A 76 -8.17 3.34 14.36
C GLU A 76 -6.80 4.03 14.25
N LEU A 77 -5.73 3.26 14.05
CA LEU A 77 -4.38 3.80 13.84
C LEU A 77 -4.27 4.59 12.54
N LEU A 78 -4.80 4.06 11.43
CA LEU A 78 -4.81 4.73 10.13
C LEU A 78 -5.54 6.08 10.18
N SER A 79 -6.59 6.21 10.99
CA SER A 79 -7.35 7.45 11.14
C SER A 79 -6.55 8.62 11.72
N GLN A 80 -5.38 8.33 12.32
CA GLN A 80 -4.49 9.31 12.93
C GLN A 80 -3.33 9.71 12.01
N ILE A 81 -3.21 9.11 10.83
CA ILE A 81 -2.15 9.42 9.86
C ILE A 81 -2.55 10.69 9.09
N PRO A 82 -1.74 11.77 9.14
CA PRO A 82 -2.02 12.98 8.39
C PRO A 82 -1.86 12.74 6.89
N ASP A 83 -2.74 13.34 6.10
CA ASP A 83 -2.70 13.26 4.64
C ASP A 83 -2.58 11.83 4.08
N LEU A 84 -3.32 10.89 4.68
CA LEU A 84 -3.41 9.52 4.21
C LEU A 84 -4.12 9.44 2.86
N ILE A 85 -3.48 8.79 1.88
CA ILE A 85 -3.98 8.60 0.51
C ILE A 85 -4.38 7.14 0.29
N THR A 86 -3.49 6.20 0.61
CA THR A 86 -3.73 4.76 0.45
C THR A 86 -3.17 4.03 1.66
N ALA A 87 -3.83 2.96 2.09
CA ALA A 87 -3.31 2.01 3.05
C ALA A 87 -3.81 0.61 2.74
N ASP A 88 -2.89 -0.35 2.65
CA ASP A 88 -3.19 -1.74 2.31
C ASP A 88 -2.19 -2.71 2.94
N PHE A 89 -2.58 -3.98 3.04
CA PHE A 89 -1.61 -5.06 3.26
C PHE A 89 -1.15 -5.65 1.93
N SER A 90 0.16 -5.74 1.75
CA SER A 90 0.79 -6.25 0.54
C SER A 90 1.51 -7.57 0.81
N LEU A 91 0.94 -8.66 0.28
CA LEU A 91 1.38 -10.04 0.50
C LEU A 91 2.11 -10.58 -0.74
N LEU A 92 3.45 -10.59 -0.69
CA LEU A 92 4.27 -11.09 -1.78
C LEU A 92 4.59 -12.59 -1.58
N PRO A 93 4.24 -13.47 -2.53
CA PRO A 93 4.52 -14.89 -2.43
C PRO A 93 6.01 -15.24 -2.49
N PRO A 94 6.36 -16.49 -2.11
CA PRO A 94 7.66 -17.09 -2.42
C PRO A 94 8.02 -16.97 -3.91
N HIS A 95 9.31 -16.91 -4.20
CA HIS A 95 9.87 -16.88 -5.57
C HIS A 95 9.16 -15.90 -6.53
N THR A 96 8.92 -14.67 -6.07
CA THR A 96 8.24 -13.64 -6.85
C THR A 96 9.16 -12.44 -7.07
N HIS A 97 9.13 -11.89 -8.28
CA HIS A 97 9.83 -10.65 -8.65
C HIS A 97 8.85 -9.68 -9.31
N ILE A 98 8.68 -8.53 -8.67
CA ILE A 98 8.00 -7.37 -9.26
C ILE A 98 9.07 -6.63 -10.07
N LYS A 99 8.96 -6.65 -11.40
CA LYS A 99 9.92 -6.04 -12.33
C LYS A 99 10.06 -4.53 -12.10
N PRO A 100 11.15 -3.91 -12.59
CA PRO A 100 11.32 -2.47 -12.54
C PRO A 100 10.12 -1.71 -13.13
N HIS A 101 9.55 -0.81 -12.35
CA HIS A 101 8.42 0.04 -12.74
C HIS A 101 8.47 1.37 -12.00
N LYS A 102 7.54 2.28 -12.34
CA LYS A 102 7.39 3.58 -11.69
C LYS A 102 5.96 3.77 -11.23
N GLY A 103 5.80 4.34 -10.06
CA GLY A 103 4.53 4.83 -9.54
C GLY A 103 4.00 5.96 -10.40
N TYR A 104 2.68 6.14 -10.38
CA TYR A 104 1.97 7.08 -11.23
C TYR A 104 2.39 8.55 -11.01
N SER A 105 2.76 8.91 -9.78
CA SER A 105 2.97 10.32 -9.45
C SER A 105 4.00 10.54 -8.35
N LYS A 106 4.80 11.59 -8.51
CA LYS A 106 5.71 12.14 -7.50
C LYS A 106 5.02 12.83 -6.32
N MET A 107 3.69 13.01 -6.39
CA MET A 107 2.92 13.72 -5.36
C MET A 107 2.74 12.92 -4.06
N ILE A 108 3.17 11.67 -4.02
CA ILE A 108 3.08 10.82 -2.83
C ILE A 108 4.46 10.36 -2.36
N VAL A 109 4.53 9.96 -1.10
CA VAL A 109 5.62 9.13 -0.58
C VAL A 109 5.03 7.81 -0.13
N ARG A 110 5.61 6.71 -0.62
CA ARG A 110 5.22 5.35 -0.27
C ARG A 110 5.99 4.88 0.95
N ASN A 111 5.29 4.26 1.88
CA ASN A 111 5.83 3.78 3.13
C ASN A 111 5.53 2.30 3.29
N HIS A 112 6.50 1.49 3.67
CA HIS A 112 6.29 0.09 4.00
C HIS A 112 6.60 -0.13 5.47
N LEU A 113 5.60 -0.51 6.27
CA LEU A 113 5.79 -1.10 7.59
C LEU A 113 5.90 -2.63 7.45
N PRO A 114 7.07 -3.24 7.68
CA PRO A 114 7.23 -4.68 7.46
C PRO A 114 6.63 -5.47 8.61
N LEU A 115 5.72 -6.39 8.28
CA LEU A 115 5.00 -7.21 9.24
C LEU A 115 5.59 -8.62 9.31
N ILE A 116 5.91 -9.23 8.17
CA ILE A 116 6.57 -10.55 8.09
C ILE A 116 7.68 -10.44 7.05
N VAL A 117 8.91 -10.67 7.47
CA VAL A 117 10.11 -10.61 6.62
C VAL A 117 10.91 -11.90 6.79
N PRO A 118 10.75 -12.88 5.89
CA PRO A 118 11.51 -14.12 5.93
C PRO A 118 13.03 -13.89 5.91
N ALA A 119 13.77 -14.77 6.57
CA ALA A 119 15.22 -14.79 6.41
C ALA A 119 15.59 -15.24 4.99
N GLY A 120 16.50 -14.50 4.32
CA GLY A 120 17.03 -14.88 3.01
C GLY A 120 17.22 -13.73 2.03
N ASP A 121 17.09 -14.05 0.73
CA ASP A 121 17.21 -13.08 -0.37
C ASP A 121 15.84 -12.51 -0.75
N LEU A 122 15.52 -11.38 -0.15
CA LEU A 122 14.38 -10.54 -0.47
C LEU A 122 14.77 -9.08 -0.26
N GLY A 123 14.13 -8.17 -0.98
CA GLY A 123 14.44 -6.76 -0.88
C GLY A 123 13.66 -5.89 -1.85
N ILE A 124 13.94 -4.60 -1.79
CA ILE A 124 13.45 -3.59 -2.71
C ILE A 124 14.65 -2.77 -3.22
N ARG A 125 14.66 -2.46 -4.52
CA ARG A 125 15.53 -1.46 -5.11
C ARG A 125 14.69 -0.23 -5.45
N VAL A 126 15.15 0.95 -5.08
CA VAL A 126 14.58 2.24 -5.50
C VAL A 126 15.73 3.06 -6.09
N ASP A 127 15.63 3.39 -7.37
CA ASP A 127 16.72 3.97 -8.16
C ASP A 127 17.99 3.09 -8.10
N ASP A 128 19.09 3.60 -7.55
CA ASP A 128 20.36 2.91 -7.39
C ASP A 128 20.55 2.21 -6.02
N GLN A 129 19.57 2.32 -5.13
CA GLN A 129 19.67 1.89 -3.73
C GLN A 129 18.85 0.64 -3.44
N VAL A 130 19.50 -0.38 -2.88
CA VAL A 130 18.88 -1.61 -2.41
C VAL A 130 18.71 -1.58 -0.91
N VAL A 131 17.49 -1.85 -0.43
CA VAL A 131 17.15 -1.93 0.98
C VAL A 131 16.48 -3.28 1.28
N LYS A 132 16.83 -3.86 2.43
CA LYS A 132 16.10 -4.99 3.02
C LYS A 132 15.17 -4.46 4.09
N TRP A 133 14.00 -5.05 4.21
CA TRP A 133 13.07 -4.74 5.28
C TRP A 133 13.56 -5.29 6.63
N GLU A 134 13.28 -4.54 7.69
CA GLU A 134 13.39 -5.00 9.07
C GLU A 134 11.98 -4.98 9.66
N GLU A 135 11.57 -6.08 10.30
CA GLU A 135 10.22 -6.18 10.89
C GLU A 135 9.97 -5.05 11.89
N GLY A 136 8.83 -4.38 11.74
CA GLY A 136 8.44 -3.25 12.59
C GLY A 136 9.21 -1.95 12.37
N LYS A 137 10.10 -1.88 11.37
CA LYS A 137 10.80 -0.64 10.99
C LYS A 137 10.31 -0.13 9.65
N LEU A 138 9.59 0.99 9.69
CA LEU A 138 9.01 1.58 8.50
C LEU A 138 10.09 2.18 7.61
N ILE A 139 10.01 1.90 6.31
CA ILE A 139 10.82 2.59 5.30
C ILE A 139 9.93 3.49 4.45
N SER A 140 10.44 4.67 4.09
CA SER A 140 9.74 5.66 3.27
C SER A 140 10.53 5.93 2.00
N PHE A 141 9.90 5.85 0.82
CA PHE A 141 10.58 6.04 -0.45
C PHE A 141 9.70 6.71 -1.51
N ASN A 142 10.36 7.26 -2.52
CA ASN A 142 9.70 7.86 -3.68
C ASN A 142 9.44 6.79 -4.75
N ASP A 143 8.21 6.29 -4.81
CA ASP A 143 7.81 5.26 -5.78
C ASP A 143 7.71 5.79 -7.23
N SER A 144 7.76 7.12 -7.46
CA SER A 144 7.85 7.66 -8.84
C SER A 144 9.22 7.43 -9.49
N LEU A 145 10.24 7.10 -8.69
CA LEU A 145 11.51 6.59 -9.21
C LEU A 145 11.36 5.14 -9.63
N GLU A 146 12.23 4.68 -10.53
CA GLU A 146 12.21 3.28 -10.92
C GLU A 146 12.49 2.40 -9.70
N HIS A 147 11.66 1.41 -9.46
CA HIS A 147 11.82 0.49 -8.35
C HIS A 147 11.35 -0.92 -8.71
N GLU A 148 11.90 -1.89 -8.01
CA GLU A 148 11.56 -3.31 -8.12
C GLU A 148 11.63 -3.96 -6.74
N ALA A 149 10.92 -5.07 -6.56
CA ALA A 149 10.94 -5.82 -5.31
C ALA A 149 10.96 -7.32 -5.59
N TRP A 150 11.71 -8.07 -4.79
CA TRP A 150 11.80 -9.52 -4.92
C TRP A 150 11.63 -10.23 -3.59
N ASN A 151 11.15 -11.46 -3.68
CA ASN A 151 11.16 -12.44 -2.60
C ASN A 151 11.60 -13.78 -3.20
N LYS A 152 12.86 -14.16 -3.02
CA LYS A 152 13.40 -15.45 -3.49
C LYS A 152 13.36 -16.52 -2.41
N THR A 153 12.77 -16.24 -1.26
CA THR A 153 12.61 -17.19 -0.16
C THR A 153 11.43 -18.14 -0.39
N ASP A 154 11.33 -19.18 0.44
CA ASP A 154 10.25 -20.16 0.42
C ASP A 154 9.01 -19.72 1.24
N HIS A 155 9.03 -18.49 1.77
CA HIS A 155 7.98 -17.97 2.66
C HIS A 155 7.38 -16.68 2.13
N TYR A 156 6.14 -16.39 2.53
CA TYR A 156 5.47 -15.14 2.20
C TYR A 156 6.15 -13.95 2.91
N ARG A 157 6.20 -12.82 2.21
CA ARG A 157 6.59 -11.52 2.78
C ARG A 157 5.35 -10.63 2.88
N LEU A 158 5.14 -10.03 4.03
CA LEU A 158 3.99 -9.18 4.30
C LEU A 158 4.45 -7.80 4.78
N VAL A 159 3.97 -6.76 4.13
CA VAL A 159 4.15 -5.36 4.56
C VAL A 159 2.80 -4.67 4.60
N MET A 160 2.62 -3.69 5.47
CA MET A 160 1.57 -2.69 5.31
C MET A 160 2.13 -1.55 4.47
N MET A 161 1.51 -1.25 3.33
CA MET A 161 1.83 -0.09 2.53
C MET A 161 0.96 1.08 2.98
N VAL A 162 1.56 2.28 3.07
CA VAL A 162 0.89 3.53 3.41
C VAL A 162 1.41 4.62 2.47
N ASP A 163 0.55 5.21 1.68
CA ASP A 163 0.88 6.37 0.85
C ASP A 163 0.37 7.64 1.53
N VAL A 164 1.24 8.63 1.70
CA VAL A 164 0.89 9.96 2.20
C VAL A 164 1.29 11.04 1.21
N ALA A 165 0.70 12.23 1.33
CA ALA A 165 1.07 13.37 0.51
C ALA A 165 2.58 13.68 0.65
N SER A 166 3.23 13.90 -0.49
CA SER A 166 4.64 14.28 -0.51
C SER A 166 4.82 15.71 0.00
N PRO A 167 5.73 15.96 0.95
CA PRO A 167 6.00 17.31 1.44
C PRO A 167 6.67 18.20 0.39
N GLU A 168 7.13 17.65 -0.74
CA GLU A 168 7.80 18.42 -1.80
C GLU A 168 6.83 19.23 -2.68
N PHE A 169 5.53 18.93 -2.66
CA PHE A 169 4.57 19.49 -3.64
C PHE A 169 3.40 20.28 -3.04
N GLU A 170 3.37 20.51 -1.72
CA GLU A 170 2.35 21.32 -1.00
C GLU A 170 0.88 21.00 -1.35
N TYR A 171 0.58 19.78 -1.82
CA TYR A 171 -0.78 19.32 -2.07
C TYR A 171 -1.29 18.49 -0.91
N SER A 172 -2.52 18.73 -0.47
CA SER A 172 -3.18 17.85 0.49
C SER A 172 -3.52 16.50 -0.12
N ALA A 173 -3.73 15.48 0.71
CA ALA A 173 -4.20 14.17 0.24
C ALA A 173 -5.47 14.29 -0.60
N GLN A 174 -6.42 15.14 -0.20
CA GLN A 174 -7.66 15.35 -0.94
C GLN A 174 -7.43 15.91 -2.35
N GLN A 175 -6.52 16.88 -2.50
CA GLN A 175 -6.19 17.44 -3.82
C GLN A 175 -5.55 16.38 -4.71
N ILE A 176 -4.63 15.58 -4.17
CA ILE A 176 -3.95 14.51 -4.90
C ILE A 176 -4.94 13.43 -5.32
N CYS A 177 -5.80 12.96 -4.42
CA CYS A 177 -6.80 11.94 -4.72
C CYS A 177 -7.78 12.40 -5.80
N LYS A 178 -8.31 13.63 -5.68
CA LYS A 178 -9.19 14.21 -6.69
C LYS A 178 -8.50 14.26 -8.06
N TYR A 179 -7.27 14.76 -8.12
CA TYR A 179 -6.50 14.83 -9.36
C TYR A 179 -6.30 13.43 -9.98
N LYS A 180 -5.91 12.44 -9.16
CA LYS A 180 -5.71 11.05 -9.63
C LYS A 180 -6.99 10.46 -10.21
N ILE A 181 -8.15 10.70 -9.59
CA ILE A 181 -9.43 10.18 -10.09
C ILE A 181 -9.84 10.88 -11.40
N GLU A 182 -9.74 12.21 -11.47
CA GLU A 182 -10.08 12.98 -12.67
C GLU A 182 -9.21 12.57 -13.88
N ASN A 183 -7.93 12.27 -13.63
CA ASN A 183 -6.95 11.91 -14.65
C ASN A 183 -6.69 10.40 -14.78
N MET A 184 -7.53 9.56 -14.17
CA MET A 184 -7.38 8.11 -14.19
C MET A 184 -7.39 7.56 -15.62
N ASP A 185 -6.40 6.77 -15.99
CA ASP A 185 -6.32 6.09 -17.29
C ASP A 185 -5.98 4.60 -17.14
N ASP A 186 -5.87 4.12 -15.90
CA ASP A 186 -5.62 2.72 -15.56
C ASP A 186 -6.82 1.83 -15.98
N PRO A 187 -6.63 0.89 -16.92
CA PRO A 187 -7.72 0.05 -17.42
C PRO A 187 -8.34 -0.85 -16.34
N PHE A 188 -7.57 -1.27 -15.34
CA PHE A 188 -8.08 -2.11 -14.25
C PHE A 188 -9.01 -1.30 -13.35
N LEU A 189 -8.59 -0.10 -12.92
CA LEU A 189 -9.44 0.78 -12.11
C LEU A 189 -10.69 1.25 -12.86
N LEU A 190 -10.59 1.45 -14.18
CA LEU A 190 -11.73 1.79 -15.03
C LEU A 190 -12.66 0.60 -15.32
N SER A 191 -12.15 -0.64 -15.24
CA SER A 191 -12.98 -1.85 -15.31
C SER A 191 -13.82 -2.06 -14.05
N ILE A 192 -13.33 -1.54 -12.92
CA ILE A 192 -14.02 -1.54 -11.62
C ILE A 192 -15.16 -0.50 -11.68
N ALA A 193 -14.86 0.78 -11.90
CA ALA A 193 -15.88 1.81 -11.97
C ALA A 193 -15.48 2.95 -12.93
N SER A 194 -16.47 3.66 -13.48
CA SER A 194 -16.20 4.86 -14.29
C SER A 194 -15.60 5.98 -13.42
N LYS A 195 -14.94 6.96 -14.05
CA LYS A 195 -14.40 8.13 -13.33
C LYS A 195 -15.47 8.86 -12.54
N GLU A 196 -16.67 9.02 -13.12
CA GLU A 196 -17.81 9.67 -12.47
C GLU A 196 -18.22 8.92 -11.21
N LYS A 197 -18.21 7.58 -11.27
CA LYS A 197 -18.56 6.73 -10.14
C LYS A 197 -17.48 6.76 -9.06
N TRP A 198 -16.20 6.72 -9.42
CA TRP A 198 -15.09 6.95 -8.49
C TRP A 198 -15.18 8.32 -7.80
N MET A 199 -15.55 9.37 -8.53
CA MET A 199 -15.77 10.69 -7.94
C MET A 199 -16.98 10.73 -7.01
N GLU A 200 -18.02 9.94 -7.25
CA GLU A 200 -19.14 9.78 -6.32
C GLU A 200 -18.66 9.16 -5.00
N TYR A 201 -17.90 8.06 -5.05
CA TYR A 201 -17.32 7.44 -3.88
C TYR A 201 -16.39 8.39 -3.12
N PHE A 202 -15.56 9.15 -3.85
CA PHE A 202 -14.65 10.11 -3.26
C PHE A 202 -15.38 11.19 -2.46
N ARG A 203 -16.52 11.69 -2.97
CA ARG A 203 -17.38 12.64 -2.23
C ARG A 203 -18.04 12.02 -1.01
N LYS A 204 -18.34 10.72 -1.01
CA LYS A 204 -18.85 9.99 0.17
C LYS A 204 -17.75 9.68 1.19
N GLY A 205 -16.50 9.60 0.75
CA GLY A 205 -15.36 9.22 1.58
C GLY A 205 -15.24 7.71 1.83
N GLU A 206 -16.00 6.90 1.10
CA GLU A 206 -16.09 5.45 1.30
C GLU A 206 -16.47 4.71 0.03
N VAL A 207 -16.06 3.44 -0.01
CA VAL A 207 -16.31 2.49 -1.09
C VAL A 207 -16.74 1.17 -0.45
N CYS A 208 -17.82 0.57 -0.97
CA CYS A 208 -18.17 -0.82 -0.70
C CYS A 208 -17.79 -1.63 -1.95
N LEU A 209 -16.89 -2.61 -1.82
CA LEU A 209 -16.41 -3.38 -2.97
C LEU A 209 -17.52 -4.26 -3.54
N GLY A 210 -18.48 -4.69 -2.71
CA GLY A 210 -19.69 -5.37 -3.18
C GLY A 210 -20.61 -4.52 -4.08
N GLU A 211 -20.39 -3.21 -4.19
CA GLU A 211 -21.08 -2.35 -5.17
C GLU A 211 -20.37 -2.31 -6.54
N ILE A 212 -19.21 -2.96 -6.66
CA ILE A 212 -18.28 -2.81 -7.78
C ILE A 212 -17.76 -4.15 -8.34
N THR A 213 -18.26 -5.27 -7.80
CA THR A 213 -18.01 -6.63 -8.30
C THR A 213 -19.28 -7.27 -8.81
#